data_AF-A0AA90ZKY4-F1
#
_entry.id   AF-A0AA90ZKY4-F1
#
_cell.length_a   1.000
_cell.length_b   1.000
_cell.length_c   1.000
_cell.angle_alpha   90.00
_cell.angle_beta   90.00
_cell.angle_gamma   90.00
#
_symmetry.space_group_name_H-M   'P 1'
#
loop_
_entity.id
_entity.type
_entity.pdbx_description
1 polymer ?
#
loop_
_entity_poly.entity_id
_entity_poly.type
_entity_poly.pdbx_seq_one_letter_code
_entity_poly.pdbx_strand_id
1 'polypeptide(L)'
;MNVGAAVDEVAEKYNSIVAEFAEQIRPEFLSDNVSAFRKVRVINYLNQLIEDSDNIETFDYFEKKMFQQTDRMLDDWEKRLSTRSIKDVYSFIEEYLREDDVAPESMQLWEDDVNIISEESMGSLFNIERAIYIDTPMALNAKNLADNVFLQCLHSNMTHSLGRTLDKSKMLLLRIARLLNGKISQSDSLLGETDLYYERKDEHLKLPVEKIATGMKTFAYLYQLIKNGYLDDKTILMIEEPEVHLHPQWIVEYDRLLVLIHKTLGTKLILASHDPDFIAAIKAIAKREEVLEKTNFYISSSEEQECSYRYNFKWLGKDIETVFESFNIALERIQQYGDTDI
;
A
#
# COMPACT_ATOMS: atom_id res chain seq x y z
N MET A 1 6.60 -14.85 1.17
CA MET A 1 6.01 -16.19 0.92
C MET A 1 6.26 -16.54 -0.54
N ASN A 2 6.49 -17.80 -0.87
CA ASN A 2 6.51 -18.22 -2.26
C ASN A 2 5.05 -18.17 -2.75
N VAL A 3 4.71 -17.21 -3.61
CA VAL A 3 3.33 -16.94 -4.03
C VAL A 3 2.73 -18.17 -4.72
N GLY A 4 3.54 -18.91 -5.50
CA GLY A 4 3.09 -20.15 -6.13
C GLY A 4 2.63 -21.21 -5.13
N ALA A 5 3.43 -21.47 -4.09
CA ALA A 5 3.07 -22.46 -3.07
C ALA A 5 1.77 -22.10 -2.32
N ALA A 6 1.47 -20.81 -2.16
CA ALA A 6 0.22 -20.36 -1.54
C ALA A 6 -0.97 -20.49 -2.50
N VAL A 7 -0.78 -20.25 -3.80
CA VAL A 7 -1.83 -20.41 -4.82
C VAL A 7 -2.19 -21.88 -5.00
N ASP A 8 -1.20 -22.77 -5.04
CA ASP A 8 -1.40 -24.22 -5.10
C ASP A 8 -2.19 -24.73 -3.88
N GLU A 9 -1.81 -24.29 -2.67
CA GLU A 9 -2.52 -24.65 -1.44
C GLU A 9 -3.98 -24.19 -1.45
N VAL A 10 -4.25 -22.98 -1.97
CA VAL A 10 -5.61 -22.45 -2.11
C VAL A 10 -6.42 -23.27 -3.12
N ALA A 11 -5.82 -23.64 -4.25
CA ALA A 11 -6.47 -24.47 -5.26
C ALA A 11 -6.78 -25.88 -4.74
N GLU A 12 -5.84 -26.52 -4.04
CA GLU A 12 -6.06 -27.82 -3.39
C GLU A 12 -7.19 -27.76 -2.37
N LYS A 13 -7.20 -26.71 -1.53
CA LYS A 13 -8.26 -26.50 -0.54
C LYS A 13 -9.62 -26.28 -1.19
N TYR A 14 -9.67 -25.50 -2.27
CA TYR A 14 -10.90 -25.30 -3.04
C TYR A 14 -11.43 -26.62 -3.61
N ASN A 15 -10.55 -27.38 -4.27
CA ASN A 15 -10.91 -28.68 -4.84
C ASN A 15 -11.38 -29.67 -3.77
N SER A 16 -10.76 -29.67 -2.58
CA SER A 16 -11.21 -30.49 -1.44
C SER A 16 -12.61 -30.11 -0.97
N ILE A 17 -12.94 -28.82 -0.91
CA ILE A 17 -14.27 -28.35 -0.50
C ILE A 17 -15.33 -28.77 -1.53
N VAL A 18 -15.01 -28.62 -2.83
CA VAL A 18 -15.91 -29.04 -3.91
C VAL A 18 -16.14 -30.55 -3.89
N ALA A 19 -15.09 -31.36 -3.63
CA ALA A 19 -15.21 -32.81 -3.49
C ALA A 19 -16.12 -33.18 -2.31
N GLU A 20 -15.91 -32.59 -1.14
CA GLU A 20 -16.72 -32.85 0.05
C GLU A 20 -18.20 -32.47 -0.18
N PHE A 21 -18.44 -31.32 -0.81
CA PHE A 21 -19.80 -30.92 -1.22
C PHE A 21 -20.43 -31.93 -2.17
N ALA A 22 -19.69 -32.37 -3.20
CA ALA A 22 -20.18 -33.34 -4.17
C ALA A 22 -20.51 -34.69 -3.50
N GLU A 23 -19.65 -35.17 -2.58
CA GLU A 23 -19.89 -36.42 -1.84
C GLU A 23 -21.11 -36.35 -0.93
N GLN A 24 -21.34 -35.22 -0.25
CA GLN A 24 -22.50 -35.07 0.64
C GLN A 24 -23.83 -34.99 -0.11
N ILE A 25 -23.85 -34.32 -1.27
CA ILE A 25 -25.07 -34.07 -2.03
C ILE A 25 -25.41 -35.19 -3.02
N ARG A 26 -24.40 -35.89 -3.56
CA ARG A 26 -24.58 -36.95 -4.58
C ARG A 26 -25.60 -38.03 -4.19
N PRO A 27 -25.57 -38.64 -2.97
CA PRO A 27 -26.51 -39.69 -2.60
C PRO A 27 -27.96 -39.22 -2.57
N GLU A 28 -28.19 -38.01 -2.05
CA GLU A 28 -29.53 -37.44 -1.95
C GLU A 28 -30.07 -37.07 -3.34
N PHE A 29 -29.22 -36.48 -4.19
CA PHE A 29 -29.56 -36.13 -5.57
C PHE A 29 -29.88 -37.35 -6.44
N LEU A 30 -29.12 -38.44 -6.28
CA LEU A 30 -29.33 -39.68 -7.04
C LEU A 30 -30.50 -40.52 -6.53
N SER A 31 -31.03 -40.24 -5.33
CA SER A 31 -32.16 -41.00 -4.78
C SER A 31 -33.42 -40.95 -5.68
N ASP A 32 -34.17 -42.05 -5.69
CA ASP A 32 -35.42 -42.17 -6.44
C ASP A 32 -36.55 -41.30 -5.87
N ASN A 33 -36.38 -40.84 -4.61
CA ASN A 33 -37.33 -39.99 -3.91
C ASN A 33 -37.31 -38.51 -4.36
N VAL A 34 -36.31 -38.11 -5.15
CA VAL A 34 -36.19 -36.75 -5.68
C VAL A 34 -36.78 -36.68 -7.09
N SER A 35 -37.76 -35.81 -7.29
CA SER A 35 -38.41 -35.65 -8.60
C SER A 35 -37.45 -35.08 -9.65
N ALA A 36 -37.68 -35.44 -10.92
CA ALA A 36 -36.88 -34.94 -12.04
C ALA A 36 -36.83 -33.40 -12.11
N PHE A 37 -37.94 -32.72 -11.82
CA PHE A 37 -38.00 -31.26 -11.77
C PHE A 37 -37.08 -30.64 -10.71
N ARG A 38 -36.92 -31.29 -9.55
CA ARG A 38 -35.97 -30.85 -8.52
C ARG A 38 -34.53 -31.06 -8.97
N LYS A 39 -34.23 -32.18 -9.63
CA LYS A 39 -32.89 -32.47 -10.18
C LYS A 39 -32.48 -31.41 -11.20
N VAL A 40 -33.38 -31.04 -12.13
CA VAL A 40 -33.15 -29.97 -13.11
C VAL A 40 -32.92 -28.61 -12.44
N ARG A 41 -33.70 -28.28 -11.39
CA ARG A 41 -33.53 -27.01 -10.67
C ARG A 41 -32.15 -26.88 -10.01
N VAL A 42 -31.66 -27.97 -9.40
CA VAL A 42 -30.33 -28.01 -8.78
C VAL A 42 -29.24 -27.88 -9.84
N ILE A 43 -29.34 -28.61 -10.96
CA ILE A 43 -28.37 -28.48 -12.07
C ILE A 43 -28.33 -27.05 -12.60
N ASN A 44 -29.49 -26.41 -12.80
CA ASN A 44 -29.55 -25.01 -13.25
C ASN A 44 -28.89 -24.05 -12.25
N TYR A 45 -29.01 -24.29 -10.95
CA TYR A 45 -28.32 -23.50 -9.94
C TYR A 45 -26.81 -23.71 -9.98
N LEU A 46 -26.36 -24.96 -10.07
CA LEU A 46 -24.93 -25.28 -10.18
C LEU A 46 -24.30 -24.71 -11.45
N ASN A 47 -25.03 -24.67 -12.57
CA ASN A 47 -24.60 -24.01 -13.80
C ASN A 47 -24.35 -22.50 -13.62
N GLN A 48 -24.98 -21.83 -12.65
CA GLN A 48 -24.70 -20.41 -12.36
C GLN A 48 -23.35 -20.20 -11.67
N LEU A 49 -22.78 -21.25 -11.09
CA LEU A 49 -21.49 -21.20 -10.40
C LEU A 49 -20.32 -21.48 -11.34
N ILE A 50 -20.59 -21.93 -12.57
CA ILE A 50 -19.60 -22.20 -13.61
C ILE A 50 -19.52 -20.95 -14.50
N GLU A 51 -18.35 -20.31 -14.56
CA GLU A 51 -18.17 -19.02 -15.24
C GLU A 51 -18.11 -19.14 -16.77
N ASP A 52 -17.81 -20.33 -17.29
CA ASP A 52 -17.68 -20.61 -18.73
C ASP A 52 -19.02 -21.02 -19.38
N SER A 53 -19.10 -20.94 -20.72
CA SER A 53 -20.23 -21.44 -21.52
C SER A 53 -20.52 -22.96 -21.42
N ASP A 54 -19.73 -23.66 -20.60
CA ASP A 54 -19.77 -25.10 -20.39
C ASP A 54 -20.84 -25.47 -19.34
N ASN A 55 -22.09 -25.63 -19.76
CA ASN A 55 -23.14 -26.15 -18.89
C ASN A 55 -22.87 -27.62 -18.51
N ILE A 56 -23.14 -27.98 -17.25
CA ILE A 56 -23.25 -29.38 -16.82
C ILE A 56 -24.63 -29.94 -17.17
N GLU A 57 -24.62 -31.11 -17.82
CA GLU A 57 -25.84 -31.87 -18.14
C GLU A 57 -26.27 -32.79 -16.97
N THR A 58 -25.31 -33.21 -16.12
CA THR A 58 -25.58 -34.05 -14.95
C THR A 58 -24.70 -33.64 -13.76
N PHE A 59 -25.15 -33.99 -12.55
CA PHE A 59 -24.41 -33.71 -11.31
C PHE A 59 -23.03 -34.37 -11.28
N ASP A 60 -22.87 -35.55 -11.88
CA ASP A 60 -21.57 -36.26 -11.91
C ASP A 60 -20.50 -35.48 -12.71
N TYR A 61 -20.90 -34.57 -13.59
CA TYR A 61 -19.97 -33.68 -14.30
C TYR A 61 -19.65 -32.40 -13.54
N PHE A 62 -20.38 -32.08 -12.47
CA PHE A 62 -20.18 -30.85 -11.69
C PHE A 62 -18.76 -30.76 -11.13
N GLU A 63 -18.38 -31.73 -10.30
CA GLU A 63 -17.06 -31.78 -9.64
C GLU A 63 -15.92 -31.70 -10.67
N LYS A 64 -16.01 -32.49 -11.74
CA LYS A 64 -15.04 -32.48 -12.82
C LYS A 64 -14.95 -31.11 -13.52
N LYS A 65 -16.06 -30.43 -13.73
CA LYS A 65 -16.08 -29.10 -14.36
C LYS A 65 -15.48 -28.04 -13.44
N MET A 66 -15.77 -28.08 -12.14
CA MET A 66 -15.16 -27.17 -11.17
C MET A 66 -13.65 -27.36 -11.10
N PHE A 67 -13.15 -28.60 -11.05
CA PHE A 67 -11.70 -28.85 -11.06
C PHE A 67 -11.06 -28.37 -12.37
N GLN A 68 -11.70 -28.62 -13.52
CA GLN A 68 -11.22 -28.10 -14.79
C GLN A 68 -11.18 -26.56 -14.82
N GLN A 69 -12.14 -25.88 -14.20
CA GLN A 69 -12.12 -24.43 -14.08
C GLN A 69 -10.94 -23.98 -13.21
N THR A 70 -10.72 -24.63 -12.05
CA THR A 70 -9.56 -24.36 -11.19
C THR A 70 -8.24 -24.58 -11.93
N ASP A 71 -8.08 -25.68 -12.65
CA ASP A 71 -6.89 -25.97 -13.45
C ASP A 71 -6.67 -24.90 -14.53
N ARG A 72 -7.72 -24.49 -15.25
CA ARG A 72 -7.64 -23.39 -16.24
C ARG A 72 -7.21 -22.07 -15.59
N MET A 73 -7.73 -21.76 -14.40
CA MET A 73 -7.35 -20.55 -13.65
C MET A 73 -5.88 -20.60 -13.20
N LEU A 74 -5.39 -21.77 -12.78
CA LEU A 74 -3.98 -21.97 -12.45
C LEU A 74 -3.08 -21.82 -13.68
N ASP A 75 -3.45 -22.45 -14.81
CA ASP A 75 -2.72 -22.33 -16.07
C ASP A 75 -2.67 -20.87 -16.56
N ASP A 76 -3.79 -20.14 -16.46
CA ASP A 76 -3.84 -18.71 -16.81
C ASP A 76 -2.96 -17.88 -15.86
N TRP A 77 -3.00 -18.18 -14.56
CA TRP A 77 -2.15 -17.52 -13.57
C TRP A 77 -0.65 -17.77 -13.83
N GLU A 78 -0.23 -19.01 -14.08
CA GLU A 78 1.16 -19.35 -14.40
C GLU A 78 1.61 -18.63 -15.68
N LYS A 79 0.74 -18.63 -16.69
CA LYS A 79 0.99 -17.93 -17.95
C LYS A 79 1.19 -16.44 -17.69
N ARG A 80 0.30 -15.78 -16.94
CA ARG A 80 0.44 -14.35 -16.59
C ARG A 80 1.70 -14.06 -15.76
N LEU A 81 2.06 -14.94 -14.84
CA LEU A 81 3.29 -14.81 -14.04
C LEU A 81 4.55 -14.87 -14.90
N SER A 82 4.51 -15.68 -15.97
CA SER A 82 5.61 -15.83 -16.93
C SER A 82 5.66 -14.70 -17.97
N THR A 83 4.51 -14.26 -18.50
CA THR A 83 4.44 -13.24 -19.55
C THR A 83 4.59 -11.84 -18.99
N ARG A 84 4.09 -11.59 -17.76
CA ARG A 84 4.09 -10.29 -17.07
C ARG A 84 3.67 -9.15 -17.98
N SER A 85 2.57 -9.36 -18.69
CA SER A 85 2.09 -8.42 -19.71
C SER A 85 1.82 -7.04 -19.11
N ILE A 86 2.21 -5.98 -19.81
CA ILE A 86 1.89 -4.61 -19.38
C ILE A 86 0.37 -4.37 -19.31
N LYS A 87 -0.42 -5.13 -20.08
CA LYS A 87 -1.89 -5.07 -20.03
C LYS A 87 -2.43 -5.46 -18.66
N ASP A 88 -1.82 -6.44 -17.99
CA ASP A 88 -2.23 -6.84 -16.64
C ASP A 88 -1.98 -5.71 -15.63
N VAL A 89 -0.95 -4.88 -15.85
CA VAL A 89 -0.68 -3.68 -15.03
C VAL A 89 -1.75 -2.63 -15.23
N TYR A 90 -2.13 -2.34 -16.47
CA TYR A 90 -3.19 -1.39 -16.76
C TYR A 90 -4.54 -1.84 -16.21
N SER A 91 -4.87 -3.13 -16.37
CA SER A 91 -6.07 -3.72 -15.75
C SER A 91 -6.01 -3.63 -14.22
N PHE A 92 -4.85 -3.85 -13.61
CA PHE A 92 -4.68 -3.66 -12.17
C PHE A 92 -4.95 -2.21 -11.75
N ILE A 93 -4.43 -1.22 -12.48
CA ILE A 93 -4.65 0.21 -12.17
C ILE A 93 -6.15 0.54 -12.27
N GLU A 94 -6.81 0.17 -13.36
CA GLU A 94 -8.24 0.45 -13.59
C GLU A 94 -9.12 -0.22 -12.51
N GLU A 95 -8.92 -1.51 -12.27
CA GLU A 95 -9.78 -2.29 -11.37
C GLU A 95 -9.50 -2.02 -9.89
N TYR A 96 -8.22 -1.99 -9.49
CA TYR A 96 -7.86 -1.91 -8.06
C TYR A 96 -7.72 -0.49 -7.56
N LEU A 97 -7.21 0.45 -8.38
CA LEU A 97 -7.14 1.86 -7.96
C LEU A 97 -8.45 2.61 -8.24
N ARG A 98 -9.41 1.99 -8.96
CA ARG A 98 -10.69 2.59 -9.35
C ARG A 98 -10.51 3.93 -10.08
N GLU A 99 -9.47 3.98 -10.90
CA GLU A 99 -9.17 5.14 -11.74
C GLU A 99 -10.01 5.03 -13.01
N ASP A 100 -10.99 5.93 -13.16
CA ASP A 100 -11.83 6.03 -14.38
C ASP A 100 -11.07 6.70 -15.54
N ASP A 101 -9.87 7.25 -15.26
CA ASP A 101 -9.05 7.96 -16.22
C ASP A 101 -8.37 7.01 -17.22
N VAL A 102 -8.09 7.54 -18.42
CA VAL A 102 -7.37 6.79 -19.45
C VAL A 102 -5.97 6.48 -18.95
N ALA A 103 -5.60 5.19 -18.99
CA ALA A 103 -4.25 4.74 -18.69
C ALA A 103 -3.20 5.61 -19.41
N PRO A 104 -2.07 5.91 -18.76
CA PRO A 104 -1.06 6.80 -19.33
C PRO A 104 -0.56 6.27 -20.68
N GLU A 105 -0.44 7.16 -21.67
CA GLU A 105 0.00 6.83 -23.04
C GLU A 105 1.35 6.10 -23.07
N SER A 106 2.21 6.36 -22.08
CA SER A 106 3.44 5.63 -21.86
C SER A 106 3.82 5.65 -20.38
N MET A 107 4.49 4.59 -19.93
CA MET A 107 5.08 4.49 -18.60
C MET A 107 6.49 3.94 -18.73
N GLN A 108 7.43 4.50 -17.98
CA GLN A 108 8.82 4.06 -17.96
C GLN A 108 9.30 3.95 -16.52
N LEU A 109 10.04 2.88 -16.23
CA LEU A 109 10.66 2.66 -14.93
C LEU A 109 12.02 2.01 -15.14
N TRP A 110 13.05 2.57 -14.52
CA TRP A 110 14.42 2.08 -14.64
C TRP A 110 14.98 1.73 -13.26
N GLU A 111 15.70 0.61 -13.18
CA GLU A 111 16.45 0.20 -11.99
C GLU A 111 17.87 -0.19 -12.44
N ASP A 112 18.90 0.45 -11.88
CA ASP A 112 20.31 0.20 -12.21
C ASP A 112 20.58 0.25 -13.73
N ASP A 113 20.03 1.27 -14.41
CA ASP A 113 20.08 1.49 -15.86
C ASP A 113 19.41 0.38 -16.72
N VAL A 114 18.62 -0.50 -16.09
CA VAL A 114 17.78 -1.50 -16.76
C VAL A 114 16.35 -1.00 -16.84
N ASN A 115 15.77 -0.99 -18.05
CA ASN A 115 14.35 -0.69 -18.21
C ASN A 115 13.50 -1.84 -17.68
N ILE A 116 12.69 -1.56 -16.67
CA ILE A 116 11.79 -2.51 -16.00
C ILE A 116 10.44 -2.56 -16.70
N ILE A 117 9.98 -1.46 -17.29
CA ILE A 117 8.69 -1.42 -18.00
C ILE A 117 8.97 -1.30 -19.49
N SER A 118 8.82 -2.41 -20.23
CA SER A 118 8.87 -2.40 -21.68
C SER A 118 7.47 -2.18 -22.27
N GLU A 119 7.39 -1.99 -23.59
CA GLU A 119 6.11 -1.86 -24.31
C GLU A 119 5.21 -3.09 -24.18
N GLU A 120 5.79 -4.27 -23.90
CA GLU A 120 5.06 -5.55 -23.87
C GLU A 120 4.94 -6.15 -22.47
N SER A 121 5.94 -5.96 -21.60
CA SER A 121 6.05 -6.72 -20.33
C SER A 121 6.77 -5.96 -19.23
N MET A 122 6.59 -6.39 -17.97
CA MET A 122 7.37 -5.95 -16.82
C MET A 122 8.52 -6.91 -16.48
N GLY A 123 9.70 -6.34 -16.25
CA GLY A 123 10.85 -6.97 -15.63
C GLY A 123 10.68 -7.20 -14.13
N SER A 124 11.70 -7.78 -13.51
CA SER A 124 11.76 -7.94 -12.05
C SER A 124 12.50 -6.77 -11.42
N LEU A 125 11.99 -6.27 -10.29
CA LEU A 125 12.72 -5.38 -9.40
C LEU A 125 13.56 -6.20 -8.42
N PHE A 126 14.78 -5.74 -8.14
CA PHE A 126 15.69 -6.37 -7.18
C PHE A 126 15.88 -5.53 -5.92
N ASN A 127 15.84 -4.21 -6.03
CA ASN A 127 16.08 -3.29 -4.92
C ASN A 127 14.79 -2.87 -4.20
N ILE A 128 13.62 -3.15 -4.76
CA ILE A 128 12.31 -2.82 -4.18
C ILE A 128 11.43 -4.06 -4.21
N GLU A 129 11.09 -4.56 -3.02
CA GLU A 129 10.10 -5.63 -2.84
C GLU A 129 8.76 -5.08 -2.35
N ARG A 130 8.76 -3.90 -1.69
CA ARG A 130 7.59 -3.37 -1.00
C ARG A 130 7.49 -1.86 -1.17
N ALA A 131 6.31 -1.38 -1.53
CA ALA A 131 5.96 0.04 -1.59
C ALA A 131 4.86 0.35 -0.56
N ILE A 132 5.04 1.43 0.20
CA ILE A 132 4.09 1.88 1.22
C ILE A 132 3.81 3.36 0.95
N TYR A 133 2.53 3.69 0.77
CA TYR A 133 2.07 5.06 0.57
C TYR A 133 1.33 5.54 1.83
N ILE A 134 1.65 6.76 2.29
CA ILE A 134 0.96 7.43 3.40
C ILE A 134 0.47 8.79 2.88
N ASP A 135 -0.84 8.88 2.70
CA ASP A 135 -1.58 10.07 2.27
C ASP A 135 -1.96 10.99 3.45
N THR A 136 -2.04 12.29 3.19
CA THR A 136 -2.54 13.34 4.08
C THR A 136 -3.77 13.98 3.41
N PRO A 137 -5.01 13.76 3.90
CA PRO A 137 -5.38 13.88 5.31
C PRO A 137 -5.81 12.54 5.90
N MET A 138 -5.24 12.21 7.05
CA MET A 138 -5.32 10.94 7.78
C MET A 138 -6.71 10.58 8.37
N ALA A 139 -7.78 10.79 7.60
CA ALA A 139 -9.13 10.37 7.93
C ALA A 139 -9.28 8.87 7.63
N LEU A 140 -8.74 8.01 8.51
CA LEU A 140 -9.29 6.67 8.71
C LEU A 140 -10.70 6.81 9.29
N ASN A 141 -11.64 7.26 8.46
CA ASN A 141 -13.03 6.97 8.66
C ASN A 141 -13.26 5.55 8.13
N ALA A 142 -14.01 4.73 8.87
CA ALA A 142 -14.32 3.35 8.45
C ALA A 142 -14.92 3.25 7.03
N LYS A 143 -15.54 4.34 6.54
CA LYS A 143 -16.01 4.46 5.15
C LYS A 143 -14.90 4.60 4.12
N ASN A 144 -13.78 5.25 4.45
CA ASN A 144 -12.65 5.46 3.54
C ASN A 144 -11.76 4.20 3.42
N LEU A 145 -11.73 3.35 4.45
CA LEU A 145 -10.98 2.09 4.43
C LEU A 145 -11.52 1.09 3.40
N ALA A 146 -12.83 1.03 3.17
CA ALA A 146 -13.41 0.07 2.25
C ALA A 146 -13.05 0.35 0.77
N ASP A 147 -12.75 1.61 0.45
CA ASP A 147 -12.61 2.06 -0.94
C ASP A 147 -11.19 2.47 -1.33
N ASN A 148 -10.28 2.72 -0.36
CA ASN A 148 -8.90 3.11 -0.65
C ASN A 148 -7.93 1.94 -0.41
N VAL A 149 -7.40 1.37 -1.50
CA VAL A 149 -6.46 0.24 -1.47
C VAL A 149 -5.19 0.54 -0.70
N PHE A 150 -4.64 1.76 -0.80
CA PHE A 150 -3.44 2.15 -0.06
C PHE A 150 -3.68 2.14 1.45
N LEU A 151 -4.84 2.62 1.91
CA LEU A 151 -5.22 2.58 3.33
C LEU A 151 -5.44 1.14 3.82
N GLN A 152 -6.01 0.26 3.00
CA GLN A 152 -6.16 -1.16 3.32
C GLN A 152 -4.80 -1.84 3.47
N CYS A 153 -3.89 -1.63 2.51
CA CYS A 153 -2.53 -2.14 2.56
C CYS A 153 -1.78 -1.61 3.78
N LEU A 154 -1.89 -0.30 4.06
CA LEU A 154 -1.27 0.30 5.25
C LEU A 154 -1.82 -0.32 6.53
N HIS A 155 -3.14 -0.45 6.65
CA HIS A 155 -3.79 -1.09 7.81
C HIS A 155 -3.30 -2.53 8.00
N SER A 156 -3.29 -3.33 6.93
CA SER A 156 -2.78 -4.70 6.93
C SER A 156 -1.32 -4.78 7.39
N ASN A 157 -0.46 -3.88 6.89
CA ASN A 157 0.94 -3.82 7.29
C ASN A 157 1.13 -3.41 8.76
N MET A 158 0.18 -2.66 9.32
CA MET A 158 0.19 -2.28 10.73
C MET A 158 -0.38 -3.37 11.66
N THR A 159 -1.26 -4.23 11.19
CA THR A 159 -1.87 -5.28 12.01
C THR A 159 -1.11 -6.61 11.91
N HIS A 160 -0.61 -6.97 10.73
CA HIS A 160 0.15 -8.18 10.51
C HIS A 160 1.65 -7.98 10.77
N SER A 161 2.34 -8.97 11.31
CA SER A 161 3.79 -8.90 11.53
C SER A 161 4.53 -9.88 10.61
N LEU A 162 5.60 -9.44 9.97
CA LEU A 162 6.45 -10.30 9.14
C LEU A 162 7.36 -11.22 9.97
N GLY A 163 7.32 -11.13 11.30
CA GLY A 163 8.15 -11.93 12.21
C GLY A 163 9.65 -11.62 12.13
N ARG A 164 10.02 -10.49 11.50
CA ARG A 164 11.41 -10.05 11.30
C ARG A 164 11.64 -8.73 12.05
N THR A 165 12.20 -8.80 13.25
CA THR A 165 12.62 -7.58 13.96
C THR A 165 14.13 -7.40 13.81
N LEU A 166 14.54 -6.37 13.07
CA LEU A 166 15.94 -5.97 12.94
C LEU A 166 16.44 -5.40 14.27
N ASP A 167 17.60 -5.82 14.78
CA ASP A 167 18.15 -5.24 16.02
C ASP A 167 18.35 -3.73 15.95
N LYS A 168 18.65 -3.21 14.76
CA LYS A 168 18.80 -1.77 14.47
C LYS A 168 17.49 -0.99 14.68
N SER A 169 16.32 -1.64 14.56
CA SER A 169 15.01 -0.99 14.67
C SER A 169 14.65 -0.62 16.12
N LYS A 170 15.24 -1.30 17.12
CA LYS A 170 14.96 -1.08 18.54
C LYS A 170 15.18 0.37 18.97
N MET A 171 16.25 1.01 18.49
CA MET A 171 16.55 2.41 18.83
C MET A 171 15.53 3.40 18.25
N LEU A 172 15.02 3.13 17.04
CA LEU A 172 13.95 3.93 16.43
C LEU A 172 12.65 3.77 17.22
N LEU A 173 12.27 2.53 17.54
CA LEU A 173 11.07 2.24 18.33
C LEU A 173 11.11 2.91 19.71
N LEU A 174 12.26 2.88 20.39
CA LEU A 174 12.44 3.56 21.68
C LEU A 174 12.34 5.09 21.54
N ARG A 175 12.82 5.67 20.45
CA ARG A 175 12.68 7.12 20.18
C ARG A 175 11.21 7.48 20.00
N ILE A 176 10.49 6.75 19.15
CA ILE A 176 9.06 7.00 18.91
C ILE A 176 8.23 6.81 20.19
N ALA A 177 8.49 5.74 20.95
CA ALA A 177 7.81 5.50 22.23
C ALA A 177 8.02 6.64 23.25
N ARG A 178 9.19 7.29 23.24
CA ARG A 178 9.46 8.48 24.07
C ARG A 178 8.69 9.71 23.58
N LEU A 179 8.62 9.94 22.26
CA LEU A 179 7.84 11.04 21.68
C LEU A 179 6.34 10.90 21.99
N LEU A 180 5.82 9.67 21.86
CA LEU A 180 4.43 9.34 22.20
C LEU A 180 4.16 9.29 23.70
N ASN A 181 5.19 9.23 24.55
CA ASN A 181 5.09 8.94 25.98
C ASN A 181 4.20 7.69 26.27
N GLY A 182 4.39 6.65 25.46
CA GLY A 182 3.55 5.45 25.46
C GLY A 182 4.01 4.43 24.43
N LYS A 183 3.16 3.43 24.17
CA LYS A 183 3.41 2.35 23.21
C LYS A 183 2.14 2.06 22.39
N ILE A 184 2.33 1.41 21.25
CA ILE A 184 1.22 0.88 20.44
C ILE A 184 1.10 -0.62 20.69
N SER A 185 -0.10 -1.05 21.11
CA SER A 185 -0.48 -2.44 21.31
C SER A 185 -1.55 -2.86 20.29
N GLN A 186 -1.65 -4.18 20.08
CA GLN A 186 -2.65 -4.81 19.23
C GLN A 186 -3.62 -5.58 20.12
N SER A 187 -4.89 -5.64 19.72
CA SER A 187 -5.90 -6.49 20.34
C SER A 187 -6.72 -7.17 19.25
N ASP A 188 -6.75 -8.49 19.27
CA ASP A 188 -7.59 -9.24 18.34
C ASP A 188 -9.03 -9.26 18.84
N SER A 189 -9.96 -8.94 17.94
CA SER A 189 -11.39 -9.08 18.18
C SER A 189 -11.81 -10.54 18.06
N LEU A 190 -12.97 -10.88 18.63
CA LEU A 190 -13.54 -12.23 18.50
C LEU A 190 -13.88 -12.62 17.04
N LEU A 191 -13.93 -11.64 16.14
CA LEU A 191 -14.18 -11.82 14.71
C LEU A 191 -12.90 -11.95 13.89
N GLY A 192 -11.71 -11.92 14.53
CA GLY A 192 -10.42 -12.03 13.87
C GLY A 192 -9.88 -10.72 13.29
N GLU A 193 -10.52 -9.58 13.60
CA GLU A 193 -10.01 -8.25 13.25
C GLU A 193 -9.02 -7.78 14.33
N THR A 194 -7.83 -7.34 13.93
CA THR A 194 -6.84 -6.79 14.86
C THR A 194 -6.98 -5.28 14.94
N ASP A 195 -7.30 -4.76 16.12
CA ASP A 195 -7.40 -3.33 16.41
C ASP A 195 -6.10 -2.80 17.03
N LEU A 196 -5.77 -1.54 16.73
CA LEU A 196 -4.60 -0.85 17.28
C LEU A 196 -4.99 0.08 18.43
N TYR A 197 -4.23 0.02 19.52
CA TYR A 197 -4.42 0.86 20.70
C TYR A 197 -3.14 1.59 21.08
N TYR A 198 -3.28 2.88 21.39
CA TYR A 198 -2.29 3.63 22.12
C TYR A 198 -2.45 3.39 23.62
N GLU A 199 -1.37 2.99 24.28
CA GLU A 199 -1.27 2.83 25.73
C GLU A 199 -0.26 3.83 26.28
N ARG A 200 -0.73 4.73 27.15
CA ARG A 200 0.14 5.71 27.82
C ARG A 200 1.11 4.99 28.75
N LYS A 201 2.30 5.55 28.93
CA LYS A 201 3.38 4.94 29.73
C LYS A 201 3.00 4.59 31.18
N ASP A 202 2.07 5.32 31.79
CA ASP A 202 1.58 5.04 33.15
C ASP A 202 0.40 4.06 33.19
N GLU A 203 0.01 3.51 32.04
CA GLU A 203 -1.02 2.48 31.87
C GLU A 203 -2.43 2.92 32.32
N HIS A 204 -2.64 4.20 32.61
CA HIS A 204 -3.93 4.75 33.02
C HIS A 204 -4.82 5.18 31.86
N LEU A 205 -4.29 5.18 30.63
CA LEU A 205 -5.02 5.57 29.43
C LEU A 205 -4.73 4.57 28.30
N LYS A 206 -5.79 3.95 27.79
CA LYS A 206 -5.79 3.13 26.59
C LYS A 206 -6.86 3.66 25.64
N LEU A 207 -6.44 4.06 24.45
CA LEU A 207 -7.33 4.62 23.42
C LEU A 207 -7.09 3.91 22.08
N PRO A 208 -8.15 3.63 21.30
CA PRO A 208 -8.00 3.25 19.90
C PRO A 208 -7.17 4.28 19.14
N VAL A 209 -6.28 3.84 18.23
CA VAL A 209 -5.40 4.73 17.45
C VAL A 209 -6.22 5.70 16.59
N GLU A 210 -7.44 5.36 16.20
CA GLU A 210 -8.34 6.23 15.44
C GLU A 210 -8.74 7.47 16.25
N LYS A 211 -8.70 7.37 17.60
CA LYS A 211 -9.16 8.40 18.54
C LYS A 211 -8.04 9.28 19.11
N ILE A 212 -6.77 9.00 18.82
CA ILE A 212 -5.67 9.88 19.24
C ILE A 212 -5.51 11.07 18.28
N ALA A 213 -4.75 12.10 18.71
CA ALA A 213 -4.50 13.28 17.88
C ALA A 213 -3.79 12.90 16.56
N THR A 214 -4.12 13.59 15.46
CA THR A 214 -3.59 13.30 14.12
C THR A 214 -2.06 13.22 14.09
N GLY A 215 -1.37 14.18 14.70
CA GLY A 215 0.09 14.13 14.80
C GLY A 215 0.64 12.90 15.55
N MET A 216 -0.08 12.36 16.54
CA MET A 216 0.31 11.11 17.20
C MET A 216 0.10 9.89 16.30
N LYS A 217 -0.93 9.90 15.44
CA LYS A 217 -1.19 8.83 14.48
C LYS A 217 0.01 8.63 13.55
N THR A 218 0.63 9.73 13.09
CA THR A 218 1.79 9.70 12.20
C THR A 218 2.94 8.89 12.82
N PHE A 219 3.24 9.15 14.09
CA PHE A 219 4.23 8.38 14.83
C PHE A 219 3.79 6.95 15.11
N ALA A 220 2.50 6.71 15.39
CA ALA A 220 1.95 5.38 15.62
C ALA A 220 2.10 4.48 14.37
N TYR A 221 1.88 5.02 13.17
CA TYR A 221 2.01 4.27 11.92
C TYR A 221 3.47 3.87 11.68
N LEU A 222 4.40 4.83 11.77
CA LEU A 222 5.82 4.51 11.66
C LEU A 222 6.28 3.50 12.72
N TYR A 223 5.83 3.67 13.97
CA TYR A 223 6.14 2.72 15.04
C TYR A 223 5.73 1.30 14.65
N GLN A 224 4.51 1.15 14.15
CA GLN A 224 3.95 -0.16 13.84
C GLN A 224 4.58 -0.78 12.59
N LEU A 225 4.82 0.00 11.54
CA LEU A 225 5.54 -0.46 10.34
C LEU A 225 6.96 -0.94 10.67
N ILE A 226 7.69 -0.19 11.51
CA ILE A 226 9.03 -0.58 11.98
C ILE A 226 8.96 -1.86 12.83
N LYS A 227 8.00 -1.92 13.77
CA LYS A 227 7.84 -3.05 14.69
C LYS A 227 7.48 -4.34 13.96
N ASN A 228 6.63 -4.26 12.95
CA ASN A 228 6.17 -5.39 12.15
C ASN A 228 7.18 -5.82 11.07
N GLY A 229 8.29 -5.11 10.91
CA GLY A 229 9.36 -5.44 9.96
C GLY A 229 9.09 -4.98 8.53
N TYR A 230 8.13 -4.07 8.33
CA TYR A 230 7.80 -3.53 7.01
C TYR A 230 8.74 -2.42 6.56
N LEU A 231 9.68 -1.95 7.37
CA LEU A 231 10.70 -1.00 6.91
C LEU A 231 12.07 -1.68 6.90
N ASP A 232 12.61 -1.89 5.70
CA ASP A 232 13.96 -2.41 5.44
C ASP A 232 14.56 -1.76 4.17
N ASP A 233 15.69 -2.28 3.69
CA ASP A 233 16.41 -1.78 2.53
C ASP A 233 15.74 -2.07 1.19
N LYS A 234 14.76 -2.97 1.18
CA LYS A 234 13.92 -3.31 0.01
C LYS A 234 12.54 -2.64 0.07
N THR A 235 12.33 -1.73 1.01
CA THR A 235 11.11 -0.97 1.15
C THR A 235 11.28 0.43 0.58
N ILE A 236 10.31 0.88 -0.22
CA ILE A 236 10.10 2.29 -0.54
C ILE A 236 8.90 2.81 0.25
N LEU A 237 9.10 3.88 1.01
CA LEU A 237 8.08 4.57 1.77
C LEU A 237 7.87 5.97 1.20
N MET A 238 6.65 6.22 0.75
CA MET A 238 6.19 7.46 0.12
C MET A 238 5.26 8.17 1.12
N ILE A 239 5.56 9.43 1.42
CA ILE A 239 4.78 10.24 2.36
C ILE A 239 4.48 11.59 1.73
N GLU A 240 3.20 11.93 1.68
CA GLU A 240 2.72 13.24 1.25
C GLU A 240 2.52 14.15 2.46
N GLU A 241 2.98 15.39 2.36
CA GLU A 241 2.87 16.45 3.38
C GLU A 241 3.22 15.98 4.81
N PRO A 242 4.43 15.40 5.00
CA PRO A 242 4.86 14.83 6.29
C PRO A 242 4.80 15.79 7.49
N GLU A 243 4.89 17.10 7.24
CA GLU A 243 4.89 18.19 8.22
C GLU A 243 3.49 18.58 8.72
N VAL A 244 2.43 18.23 7.98
CA VAL A 244 1.07 18.70 8.25
C VAL A 244 0.47 18.03 9.50
N HIS A 245 -0.35 18.77 10.24
CA HIS A 245 -0.98 18.35 11.51
C HIS A 245 -0.01 18.05 12.67
N LEU A 246 1.28 18.36 12.52
CA LEU A 246 2.27 18.26 13.59
C LEU A 246 2.48 19.60 14.28
N HIS A 247 2.69 19.56 15.60
CA HIS A 247 3.20 20.72 16.32
C HIS A 247 4.64 21.02 15.84
N PRO A 248 5.09 22.28 15.76
CA PRO A 248 6.42 22.62 15.22
C PRO A 248 7.59 21.82 15.82
N GLN A 249 7.55 21.55 17.13
CA GLN A 249 8.56 20.70 17.78
C GLN A 249 8.57 19.25 17.29
N TRP A 250 7.40 18.72 16.91
CA TRP A 250 7.26 17.36 16.40
C TRP A 250 7.65 17.26 14.93
N ILE A 251 7.51 18.32 14.13
CA ILE A 251 8.01 18.37 12.75
C ILE A 251 9.50 18.05 12.76
N VAL A 252 10.30 18.78 13.55
CA VAL A 252 11.76 18.56 13.62
C VAL A 252 12.14 17.15 14.06
N GLU A 253 11.41 16.57 15.03
CA GLU A 253 11.66 15.19 15.46
C GLU A 253 11.21 14.17 14.40
N TYR A 254 10.18 14.48 13.63
CA TYR A 254 9.69 13.67 12.52
C TYR A 254 10.69 13.67 11.36
N ASP A 255 11.17 14.84 10.91
CA ASP A 255 12.21 14.97 9.88
C ASP A 255 13.45 14.16 10.25
N ARG A 256 13.83 14.24 11.52
CA ARG A 256 14.94 13.47 12.06
C ARG A 256 14.67 11.98 12.03
N LEU A 257 13.47 11.55 12.40
CA LEU A 257 13.08 10.15 12.38
C LEU A 257 13.11 9.59 10.95
N LEU A 258 12.62 10.32 9.95
CA LEU A 258 12.65 9.93 8.54
C LEU A 258 14.09 9.68 8.07
N VAL A 259 14.99 10.64 8.29
CA VAL A 259 16.41 10.49 7.92
C VAL A 259 17.06 9.30 8.64
N LEU A 260 16.73 9.08 9.92
CA LEU A 260 17.25 7.95 10.68
C LEU A 260 16.70 6.60 10.21
N ILE A 261 15.44 6.54 9.75
CA ILE A 261 14.85 5.33 9.15
C ILE A 261 15.67 4.93 7.92
N HIS A 262 15.93 5.86 7.00
CA HIS A 262 16.79 5.61 5.85
C HIS A 262 18.19 5.13 6.27
N LYS A 263 18.84 5.87 7.18
CA LYS A 263 20.20 5.56 7.63
C LYS A 263 20.33 4.19 8.30
N THR A 264 19.36 3.80 9.12
CA THR A 264 19.47 2.61 9.98
C THR A 264 18.90 1.35 9.34
N LEU A 265 17.81 1.49 8.60
CA LEU A 265 17.09 0.37 7.98
C LEU A 265 17.37 0.24 6.48
N GLY A 266 17.90 1.28 5.84
CA GLY A 266 18.12 1.31 4.39
C GLY A 266 16.89 1.67 3.57
N THR A 267 15.76 1.95 4.23
CA THR A 267 14.48 2.27 3.59
C THR A 267 14.63 3.46 2.65
N LYS A 268 14.10 3.30 1.43
CA LYS A 268 14.07 4.34 0.42
C LYS A 268 12.89 5.25 0.73
N LEU A 269 13.11 6.57 0.73
CA LEU A 269 12.09 7.54 1.09
C LEU A 269 11.81 8.45 -0.10
N ILE A 270 10.52 8.64 -0.41
CA ILE A 270 10.04 9.70 -1.28
C ILE A 270 9.13 10.58 -0.42
N LEU A 271 9.48 11.86 -0.32
CA LEU A 271 8.77 12.82 0.52
C LEU A 271 8.31 13.96 -0.38
N ALA A 272 7.00 14.20 -0.40
CA ALA A 272 6.41 15.34 -1.10
C ALA A 272 5.99 16.38 -0.06
N SER A 273 6.44 17.62 -0.20
CA SER A 273 6.15 18.70 0.74
C SER A 273 6.09 20.03 0.00
N HIS A 274 5.23 20.92 0.47
CA HIS A 274 5.13 22.30 0.01
C HIS A 274 5.83 23.28 0.96
N ASP A 275 6.42 22.80 2.06
CA ASP A 275 7.08 23.61 3.09
C ASP A 275 8.61 23.71 2.85
N PRO A 276 9.15 24.89 2.51
CA PRO A 276 10.59 25.08 2.37
C PRO A 276 11.37 24.82 3.65
N ASP A 277 10.79 25.07 4.83
CA ASP A 277 11.45 24.85 6.11
C ASP A 277 11.66 23.34 6.36
N PHE A 278 10.68 22.51 6.01
CA PHE A 278 10.81 21.05 6.02
C PHE A 278 11.95 20.58 5.11
N ILE A 279 12.02 21.08 3.87
CA ILE A 279 13.10 20.74 2.93
C ILE A 279 14.47 21.16 3.48
N ALA A 280 14.55 22.35 4.08
CA ALA A 280 15.76 22.86 4.74
C ALA A 280 16.20 21.96 5.91
N ALA A 281 15.25 21.55 6.75
CA ALA A 281 15.47 20.68 7.89
C ALA A 281 15.99 19.32 7.45
N ILE A 282 15.36 18.68 6.45
CA ILE A 282 15.82 17.41 5.87
C ILE A 282 17.26 17.53 5.37
N LYS A 283 17.61 18.59 4.63
CA LYS A 283 18.98 18.82 4.16
C LYS A 283 19.98 18.95 5.31
N ALA A 284 19.65 19.75 6.33
CA ALA A 284 20.53 19.96 7.49
C ALA A 284 20.73 18.68 8.31
N ILE A 285 19.66 17.91 8.52
CA ILE A 285 19.69 16.65 9.26
C ILE A 285 20.43 15.58 8.46
N ALA A 286 20.17 15.46 7.16
CA ALA A 286 20.88 14.51 6.28
C ALA A 286 22.39 14.79 6.26
N LYS A 287 22.80 16.06 6.28
CA LYS A 287 24.21 16.45 6.43
C LYS A 287 24.78 15.98 7.77
N ARG A 288 24.08 16.25 8.87
CA ARG A 288 24.50 15.86 10.23
C ARG A 288 24.59 14.35 10.40
N GLU A 289 23.68 13.61 9.78
CA GLU A 289 23.61 12.15 9.87
C GLU A 289 24.46 11.46 8.80
N GLU A 290 25.24 12.20 8.01
CA GLU A 290 26.19 11.70 6.98
C GLU A 290 25.52 10.89 5.85
N VAL A 291 24.29 11.27 5.49
CA VAL A 291 23.52 10.65 4.40
C VAL A 291 23.16 11.63 3.28
N LEU A 292 23.62 12.88 3.35
CA LEU A 292 23.34 13.92 2.36
C LEU A 292 23.68 13.49 0.93
N GLU A 293 24.76 12.74 0.71
CA GLU A 293 25.13 12.25 -0.63
C GLU A 293 24.04 11.39 -1.26
N LYS A 294 23.27 10.67 -0.44
CA LYS A 294 22.14 9.82 -0.86
C LYS A 294 20.79 10.54 -0.85
N THR A 295 20.76 11.82 -0.53
CA THR A 295 19.53 12.65 -0.50
C THR A 295 19.44 13.50 -1.75
N ASN A 296 18.36 13.35 -2.52
CA ASN A 296 18.13 14.10 -3.75
C ASN A 296 16.94 15.04 -3.59
N PHE A 297 17.08 16.26 -4.11
CA PHE A 297 16.04 17.28 -4.06
C PHE A 297 15.51 17.56 -5.47
N TYR A 298 14.20 17.76 -5.56
CA TYR A 298 13.50 18.01 -6.81
C TYR A 298 12.52 19.18 -6.62
N ILE A 299 12.28 19.92 -7.69
CA ILE A 299 11.20 20.92 -7.75
C ILE A 299 10.30 20.60 -8.94
N SER A 300 8.98 20.71 -8.73
CA SER A 300 8.02 20.58 -9.81
C SER A 300 7.87 21.90 -10.57
N SER A 301 7.74 21.82 -11.89
CA SER A 301 7.39 22.94 -12.75
C SER A 301 6.38 22.47 -13.79
N SER A 302 5.30 23.24 -14.00
CA SER A 302 4.37 23.01 -15.10
C SER A 302 5.07 23.19 -16.43
N GLU A 303 4.80 22.32 -17.41
CA GLU A 303 5.30 22.50 -18.76
C GLU A 303 4.63 23.75 -19.39
N GLU A 304 5.41 24.67 -19.97
CA GLU A 304 4.95 26.00 -20.42
C GLU A 304 3.91 25.97 -21.55
N GLN A 305 3.57 24.78 -22.07
CA GLN A 305 2.51 24.64 -23.07
C GLN A 305 1.14 24.68 -22.41
N GLU A 306 0.34 25.68 -22.81
CA GLU A 306 -1.04 25.89 -22.37
C GLU A 306 -1.82 24.55 -22.36
N CYS A 307 -2.37 24.21 -21.19
CA CYS A 307 -3.26 23.08 -20.95
C CYS A 307 -2.66 21.67 -20.97
N SER A 308 -1.34 21.49 -20.85
CA SER A 308 -0.83 20.18 -20.44
C SER A 308 -0.90 20.08 -18.91
N TYR A 309 -1.72 19.17 -18.36
CA TYR A 309 -1.66 18.81 -16.92
C TYR A 309 -0.37 18.03 -16.60
N ARG A 310 0.75 18.39 -17.25
CA ARG A 310 2.04 17.74 -17.19
C ARG A 310 2.96 18.55 -16.30
N TYR A 311 3.64 17.84 -15.41
CA TYR A 311 4.61 18.40 -14.49
C TYR A 311 5.96 17.73 -14.72
N ASN A 312 7.01 18.55 -14.75
CA ASN A 312 8.38 18.07 -14.77
C ASN A 312 9.00 18.24 -13.39
N PHE A 313 9.64 17.18 -12.87
CA PHE A 313 10.38 17.21 -11.62
C PHE A 313 11.88 17.38 -11.92
N LYS A 314 12.36 18.61 -11.79
CA LYS A 314 13.76 18.94 -12.06
C LYS A 314 14.62 18.60 -10.84
N TRP A 315 15.65 17.78 -11.04
CA TRP A 315 16.66 17.52 -10.03
C TRP A 315 17.50 18.77 -9.74
N LEU A 316 17.63 19.12 -8.46
CA LEU A 316 18.35 20.31 -8.00
C LEU A 316 19.76 20.01 -7.46
N GLY A 317 20.17 18.75 -7.46
CA GLY A 317 21.42 18.35 -6.81
C GLY A 317 21.35 18.57 -5.30
N LYS A 318 22.26 19.39 -4.77
CA LYS A 318 22.29 19.78 -3.34
C LYS A 318 21.95 21.25 -3.13
N ASP A 319 21.77 22.01 -4.20
CA ASP A 319 21.31 23.38 -4.10
C ASP A 319 19.78 23.38 -3.99
N ILE A 320 19.24 24.09 -3.00
CA ILE A 320 17.78 24.17 -2.80
C ILE A 320 17.31 25.61 -2.80
N GLU A 321 18.14 26.56 -3.21
CA GLU A 321 17.80 27.99 -3.24
C GLU A 321 16.54 28.26 -4.07
N THR A 322 16.38 27.57 -5.21
CA THR A 322 15.21 27.67 -6.08
C THR A 322 13.89 27.25 -5.40
N VAL A 323 13.95 26.42 -4.35
CA VAL A 323 12.75 26.05 -3.56
C VAL A 323 12.28 27.22 -2.70
N PHE A 324 13.20 28.08 -2.23
CA PHE A 324 12.84 29.27 -1.47
C PHE A 324 12.38 30.41 -2.38
N GLU A 325 12.89 30.49 -3.61
CA GLU A 325 12.43 31.47 -4.59
C GLU A 325 10.94 31.31 -4.90
N SER A 326 10.45 30.08 -5.06
CA SER A 326 9.02 29.83 -5.30
C SER A 326 8.16 30.24 -4.10
N PHE A 327 8.66 30.10 -2.88
CA PHE A 327 7.98 30.56 -1.66
C PHE A 327 7.97 32.09 -1.53
N ASN A 328 9.05 32.76 -1.95
CA ASN A 328 9.10 34.22 -1.96
C ASN A 328 7.99 34.83 -2.83
N ILE A 329 7.61 34.19 -3.94
CA ILE A 329 6.46 34.61 -4.77
C ILE A 329 5.16 34.62 -3.95
N ALA A 330 4.95 33.61 -3.09
CA ALA A 330 3.79 33.56 -2.22
C ALA A 330 3.82 34.68 -1.17
N LEU A 331 4.98 34.95 -0.55
CA LEU A 331 5.16 36.06 0.38
C LEU A 331 4.93 37.43 -0.28
N GLU A 332 5.44 37.63 -1.50
CA GLU A 332 5.21 38.85 -2.29
C GLU A 332 3.72 39.05 -2.56
N ARG A 333 2.97 37.99 -2.89
CA ARG A 333 1.51 38.07 -3.02
C ARG A 333 0.83 38.43 -1.70
N ILE A 334 1.26 37.84 -0.57
CA ILE A 334 0.74 38.19 0.75
C ILE A 334 0.99 39.67 1.06
N GLN A 335 2.19 40.18 0.77
CA GLN A 335 2.53 41.59 0.92
C GLN A 335 1.66 42.48 0.02
N GLN A 336 1.41 42.09 -1.24
CA GLN A 336 0.50 42.81 -2.12
C GLN A 336 -0.94 42.89 -1.56
N TYR A 337 -1.44 41.86 -0.89
CA TYR A 337 -2.74 41.89 -0.21
C TYR A 337 -2.72 42.66 1.12
N GLY A 338 -1.59 42.67 1.82
CA GLY A 338 -1.40 43.38 3.09
C GLY A 338 -1.18 44.89 2.92
N ASP A 339 -0.54 45.29 1.83
CA ASP A 339 -0.22 46.69 1.49
C ASP A 339 -1.33 47.35 0.64
N THR A 340 -2.40 46.63 0.28
CA THR A 340 -3.63 47.25 -0.21
C THR A 340 -4.41 47.86 0.96
N ASP A 341 -4.16 49.14 1.22
CA ASP A 341 -5.05 50.01 1.99
C ASP A 341 -6.46 50.00 1.36
N ILE A 342 -7.48 49.68 2.16
CA ILE A 342 -8.88 50.08 1.94
C ILE A 342 -9.06 51.49 2.49
#